data_AF-A0A5Q4FB61-F1
#
_entry.id   AF-A0A5Q4FB61-F1
#
_cell.length_a   1.000
_cell.length_b   1.000
_cell.length_c   1.000
_cell.angle_alpha   90.00
_cell.angle_beta   90.00
_cell.angle_gamma   90.00
#
_symmetry.space_group_name_H-M   'P 1'
#
loop_
_entity.id
_entity.type
_entity.pdbx_description
1 polymer ?
#
loop_
_entity_poly.entity_id
_entity_poly.type
_entity_poly.pdbx_seq_one_letter_code
_entity_poly.pdbx_strand_id
1 'polypeptide(L)'
;LSESTFEDTLSLYISEFEALNHHINPDTQITSVNKVISTLDRYRSELQSLQSNLTWRDFRIAEFSIEVHKKFSIPFACVVFVLLGAPIGMMTRKGNIGIAALISSVLLTFYFTAIIQGEKLGDRMIISPFAGMWAINLFYLALGSILTLHVTTSYKITNLFRRNE
;
A
#
# COMPACT_ATOMS: atom_id res chain seq x y z
N LEU A 1 -16.89 -18.85 24.54
CA LEU A 1 -16.27 -19.99 25.25
C LEU A 1 -14.99 -19.62 26.02
N SER A 2 -14.30 -18.50 25.72
CA SER A 2 -13.13 -18.05 26.50
C SER A 2 -13.45 -17.05 27.62
N GLU A 3 -14.57 -16.31 27.53
CA GLU A 3 -14.97 -15.29 28.52
C GLU A 3 -15.42 -15.91 29.86
N SER A 4 -16.18 -17.02 29.82
CA SER A 4 -16.66 -17.69 31.04
C SER A 4 -15.51 -18.24 31.88
N THR A 5 -14.48 -18.79 31.25
CA THR A 5 -13.31 -19.35 31.94
C THR A 5 -12.47 -18.27 32.62
N PHE A 6 -12.46 -17.04 32.08
CA PHE A 6 -11.74 -15.90 32.64
C PHE A 6 -12.46 -15.32 33.87
N GLU A 7 -13.79 -15.16 33.79
CA GLU A 7 -14.62 -14.75 34.93
C GLU A 7 -14.58 -15.80 36.07
N ASP A 8 -14.57 -17.09 35.72
CA ASP A 8 -14.45 -18.18 36.69
C ASP A 8 -13.07 -18.24 37.37
N THR A 9 -11.99 -17.87 36.67
CA THR A 9 -10.65 -17.80 37.27
C THR A 9 -10.45 -16.53 38.09
N LEU A 10 -11.05 -15.41 37.69
CA LEU A 10 -11.04 -14.18 38.47
C LEU A 10 -11.82 -14.33 39.77
N SER A 11 -12.99 -14.96 39.74
CA SER A 11 -13.80 -15.20 40.95
C SER A 11 -13.10 -16.14 41.94
N LEU A 12 -12.37 -17.14 41.45
CA LEU A 12 -11.50 -18.00 42.27
C LEU A 12 -10.36 -17.20 42.94
N TYR A 13 -9.68 -16.33 42.19
CA TYR A 13 -8.62 -15.48 42.73
C TYR A 13 -9.13 -14.44 43.74
N ILE A 14 -10.31 -13.86 43.49
CA ILE A 14 -10.95 -12.89 44.39
C ILE A 14 -11.36 -13.57 45.69
N SER A 15 -11.95 -14.77 45.62
CA SER A 15 -12.32 -15.55 46.80
C SER A 15 -11.11 -15.99 47.64
N GLU A 16 -9.99 -16.35 46.99
CA GLU A 16 -8.74 -16.69 47.68
C GLU A 16 -8.11 -15.46 48.35
N PHE A 17 -8.18 -14.30 47.70
CA PHE A 17 -7.70 -13.02 48.23
C PHE A 17 -8.53 -12.55 49.43
N GLU A 18 -9.85 -12.74 49.40
CA GLU A 18 -10.75 -12.40 50.50
C GLU A 18 -10.52 -13.31 51.73
N ALA A 19 -10.20 -14.59 51.52
CA ALA A 19 -9.82 -15.53 52.57
C ALA A 19 -8.45 -15.19 53.22
N LEU A 20 -7.50 -14.67 52.43
CA LEU A 20 -6.20 -14.20 52.93
C LEU A 20 -6.27 -12.85 53.67
N ASN A 21 -7.39 -12.12 53.57
CA ASN A 21 -7.59 -10.84 54.25
C ASN A 21 -8.09 -11.01 55.71
N HIS A 22 -8.66 -12.17 56.06
CA HIS A 22 -9.26 -12.40 57.39
C HIS A 22 -8.23 -12.76 58.47
N HIS A 23 -7.08 -13.30 58.09
CA HIS A 23 -5.93 -13.49 58.97
C HIS A 23 -4.72 -13.19 58.13
N ILE A 24 -3.88 -12.20 58.48
CA ILE A 24 -2.44 -12.10 58.21
C ILE A 24 -1.96 -10.63 58.22
N ASN A 25 -0.78 -10.45 58.83
CA ASN A 25 0.01 -9.23 59.04
C ASN A 25 0.06 -8.29 57.79
N PRO A 26 -0.08 -6.96 57.93
CA PRO A 26 -0.10 -6.00 56.81
C PRO A 26 1.07 -6.13 55.81
N ASP A 27 2.27 -6.47 56.30
CA ASP A 27 3.48 -6.55 55.46
C ASP A 27 3.43 -7.69 54.42
N THR A 28 2.78 -8.79 54.79
CA THR A 28 2.59 -9.95 53.93
C THR A 28 1.50 -9.74 52.87
N GLN A 29 0.53 -8.85 53.11
CA GLN A 29 -0.45 -8.45 52.09
C GLN A 29 0.19 -7.60 50.99
N ILE A 30 1.02 -6.62 51.38
CA ILE A 30 1.73 -5.73 50.44
C ILE A 30 2.61 -6.55 49.49
N THR A 31 3.30 -7.57 50.02
CA THR A 31 4.16 -8.44 49.21
C THR A 31 3.36 -9.26 48.18
N SER A 32 2.18 -9.74 48.56
CA SER A 32 1.29 -10.52 47.69
C SER A 32 0.69 -9.64 46.58
N VAL A 33 0.25 -8.43 46.92
CA VAL A 33 -0.26 -7.44 45.96
C VAL A 33 0.82 -7.03 44.95
N ASN A 34 2.05 -6.76 45.42
CA ASN A 34 3.17 -6.44 44.53
C ASN A 34 3.52 -7.61 43.57
N LYS A 35 3.35 -8.85 44.02
CA LYS A 35 3.53 -10.04 43.18
C LYS A 35 2.45 -10.15 42.10
N VAL A 36 1.20 -9.79 42.41
CA VAL A 36 0.11 -9.73 41.42
C VAL A 36 0.33 -8.59 40.43
N ILE A 37 0.72 -7.40 40.89
CA ILE A 37 1.01 -6.23 40.03
C ILE A 37 2.15 -6.55 39.05
N SER A 38 3.28 -7.08 39.54
CA SER A 38 4.41 -7.44 38.67
C SER A 38 4.07 -8.56 37.68
N THR A 39 3.16 -9.46 38.05
CA THR A 39 2.64 -10.50 37.13
C THR A 39 1.75 -9.88 36.06
N LEU A 40 0.86 -8.94 36.42
CA LEU A 40 0.00 -8.22 35.47
C LEU A 40 0.79 -7.36 34.48
N ASP A 41 1.82 -6.66 34.95
CA ASP A 41 2.69 -5.85 34.09
C ASP A 41 3.44 -6.71 33.08
N ARG A 42 3.88 -7.91 33.49
CA ARG A 42 4.50 -8.88 32.59
C ARG A 42 3.51 -9.34 31.51
N TYR A 43 2.28 -9.70 31.87
CA TYR A 43 1.27 -10.09 30.88
C TYR A 43 0.91 -8.95 29.91
N ARG A 44 0.81 -7.71 30.40
CA ARG A 44 0.64 -6.55 29.52
C ARG A 44 1.80 -6.38 28.55
N SER A 45 3.03 -6.52 29.04
CA SER A 45 4.22 -6.43 28.19
C SER A 45 4.28 -7.55 27.14
N GLU A 46 3.87 -8.77 27.51
CA GLU A 46 3.75 -9.89 26.58
C GLU A 46 2.68 -9.63 25.52
N LEU A 47 1.48 -9.17 25.89
CA LEU A 47 0.43 -8.81 24.95
C LEU A 47 0.87 -7.67 24.00
N GLN A 48 1.56 -6.66 24.52
CA GLN A 48 2.09 -5.57 23.72
C GLN A 48 3.20 -6.05 22.76
N SER A 49 4.04 -7.00 23.20
CA SER A 49 5.05 -7.62 22.35
C SER A 49 4.42 -8.52 21.27
N LEU A 50 3.35 -9.25 21.57
CA LEU A 50 2.62 -10.05 20.60
C LEU A 50 1.92 -9.18 19.56
N GLN A 51 1.29 -8.09 19.99
CA GLN A 51 0.61 -7.15 19.11
C GLN A 51 1.61 -6.43 18.18
N SER A 52 2.77 -6.03 18.70
CA SER A 52 3.83 -5.47 17.85
C SER A 52 4.38 -6.52 16.87
N ASN A 53 4.62 -7.76 17.28
CA ASN A 53 5.08 -8.84 16.39
C ASN A 53 4.11 -9.15 15.25
N LEU A 54 2.78 -9.09 15.46
CA LEU A 54 1.80 -9.26 14.39
C LEU A 54 1.87 -8.12 13.37
N THR A 55 1.94 -6.87 13.83
CA THR A 55 2.07 -5.71 12.93
C THR A 55 3.35 -5.74 12.09
N TRP A 56 4.47 -6.22 12.65
CA TRP A 56 5.73 -6.39 11.91
C TRP A 56 5.65 -7.51 10.86
N ARG A 57 4.89 -8.58 11.11
CA ARG A 57 4.70 -9.68 10.14
C ARG A 57 3.84 -9.26 8.96
N ASP A 58 2.74 -8.54 9.22
CA ASP A 58 1.86 -8.04 8.17
C ASP A 58 2.57 -7.03 7.26
N PHE A 59 3.42 -6.17 7.85
CA PHE A 59 4.27 -5.25 7.09
C PHE A 59 5.21 -5.99 6.12
N ARG A 60 5.87 -7.05 6.58
CA ARG A 60 6.78 -7.86 5.75
C ARG A 60 6.05 -8.62 4.64
N ILE A 61 4.84 -9.08 4.88
CA ILE A 61 4.01 -9.75 3.85
C ILE A 61 3.60 -8.75 2.77
N ALA A 62 3.23 -7.52 3.16
CA ALA A 62 2.96 -6.44 2.22
C ALA A 62 4.22 -6.11 1.40
N GLU A 63 5.38 -5.97 2.04
CA GLU A 63 6.67 -5.69 1.40
C GLU A 63 7.06 -6.74 0.36
N PHE A 64 6.90 -8.03 0.67
CA PHE A 64 7.12 -9.11 -0.30
C PHE A 64 6.16 -9.05 -1.49
N SER A 65 4.88 -8.72 -1.26
CA SER A 65 3.91 -8.55 -2.34
C SER A 65 4.27 -7.37 -3.25
N ILE A 66 4.82 -6.30 -2.69
CA ILE A 66 5.27 -5.11 -3.42
C ILE A 66 6.45 -5.45 -4.33
N GLU A 67 7.42 -6.21 -3.83
CA GLU A 67 8.60 -6.59 -4.60
C GLU A 67 8.23 -7.46 -5.82
N VAL A 68 7.24 -8.35 -5.66
CA VAL A 68 6.67 -9.13 -6.77
C VAL A 68 6.02 -8.22 -7.80
N HIS A 69 5.17 -7.27 -7.38
CA HIS A 69 4.48 -6.37 -8.29
C HIS A 69 5.43 -5.40 -9.02
N LYS A 70 6.55 -5.01 -8.39
CA LYS A 70 7.61 -4.22 -9.03
C LYS A 70 8.22 -4.96 -10.22
N LYS A 71 8.43 -6.28 -10.09
CA LYS A 71 8.98 -7.13 -11.17
C LYS A 71 8.01 -7.31 -12.35
N PHE A 72 6.70 -7.29 -12.11
CA PHE A 72 5.67 -7.35 -13.16
C PHE A 72 5.35 -6.01 -13.83
N SER A 73 5.54 -4.90 -13.11
CA SER A 73 5.28 -3.55 -13.64
C SER A 73 6.20 -3.17 -14.82
N ILE A 74 7.46 -3.62 -14.77
CA ILE A 74 8.47 -3.32 -15.80
C ILE A 74 8.10 -3.88 -17.19
N PRO A 75 7.80 -5.19 -17.36
CA PRO A 75 7.40 -5.73 -18.67
C PRO A 75 6.05 -5.16 -19.14
N PHE A 76 5.13 -4.85 -18.23
CA PHE A 76 3.87 -4.18 -18.59
C PHE A 76 4.13 -2.78 -19.17
N ALA A 77 5.06 -2.01 -18.59
CA ALA A 77 5.44 -0.71 -19.11
C ALA A 77 5.96 -0.78 -20.55
N CYS A 78 6.69 -1.84 -20.94
CA CYS A 78 7.12 -2.03 -22.32
C CYS A 78 5.94 -2.08 -23.30
N VAL A 79 4.86 -2.79 -22.94
CA VAL A 79 3.63 -2.86 -23.76
C VAL A 79 2.96 -1.49 -23.84
N VAL A 80 2.88 -0.77 -22.72
CA VAL A 80 2.32 0.59 -22.67
C VAL A 80 3.12 1.54 -23.56
N PHE A 81 4.45 1.47 -23.54
CA PHE A 81 5.30 2.31 -24.38
C PHE A 81 5.17 2.02 -25.87
N VAL A 82 5.00 0.76 -26.27
CA VAL A 82 4.70 0.43 -27.68
C VAL A 82 3.36 1.04 -28.09
N LEU A 83 2.36 0.94 -27.24
CA LEU A 83 1.01 1.45 -27.51
C LEU A 83 0.96 2.98 -27.55
N LEU A 84 1.77 3.65 -26.73
CA LEU A 84 1.92 5.10 -26.74
C LEU A 84 2.84 5.58 -27.88
N GLY A 85 3.90 4.84 -28.18
CA GLY A 85 4.89 5.17 -29.22
C GLY A 85 4.36 5.00 -30.64
N ALA A 86 3.51 4.01 -30.90
CA ALA A 86 2.91 3.76 -32.21
C ALA A 86 2.15 4.99 -32.79
N PRO A 87 1.18 5.60 -32.08
CA PRO A 87 0.48 6.78 -32.60
C PRO A 87 1.37 8.03 -32.67
N ILE A 88 2.31 8.22 -31.72
CA ILE A 88 3.25 9.35 -31.74
C ILE A 88 4.18 9.26 -32.95
N GLY A 89 4.69 8.07 -33.24
CA GLY A 89 5.53 7.79 -34.40
C GLY A 89 4.78 8.00 -35.72
N MET A 90 3.50 7.62 -35.79
CA MET A 90 2.66 7.92 -36.94
C MET A 90 2.46 9.43 -37.14
N MET A 91 2.27 10.19 -36.06
CA MET A 91 2.02 11.63 -36.12
C MET A 91 3.26 12.45 -36.50
N THR A 92 4.46 11.95 -36.20
CA THR A 92 5.75 12.60 -36.51
C THR A 92 6.33 12.24 -37.89
N ARG A 93 5.59 11.49 -38.72
CA ARG A 93 6.02 11.02 -40.05
C ARG A 93 6.37 12.11 -41.08
N LYS A 94 6.14 13.41 -40.81
CA LYS A 94 6.43 14.53 -41.72
C LYS A 94 7.93 14.86 -41.95
N GLY A 95 8.86 13.95 -41.64
CA GLY A 95 10.24 13.98 -42.17
C GLY A 95 11.34 14.41 -41.19
N ASN A 96 11.00 14.82 -39.97
CA ASN A 96 12.00 15.27 -38.99
C ASN A 96 12.29 14.18 -37.95
N ILE A 97 13.20 13.26 -38.27
CA ILE A 97 13.65 12.18 -37.36
C ILE A 97 14.07 12.74 -35.98
N GLY A 98 14.72 13.92 -35.97
CA GLY A 98 15.13 14.59 -34.74
C GLY A 98 13.94 14.97 -33.82
N ILE A 99 12.79 15.36 -34.38
CA ILE A 99 11.61 15.71 -33.59
C ILE A 99 11.00 14.46 -32.94
N ALA A 100 10.94 13.34 -33.67
CA ALA A 100 10.47 12.07 -33.12
C ALA A 100 11.39 11.59 -31.97
N ALA A 101 12.71 11.72 -32.13
CA ALA A 101 13.69 11.38 -31.10
C ALA A 101 13.56 12.25 -29.85
N LEU A 102 13.38 13.56 -30.01
CA LEU A 102 13.19 14.49 -28.88
C LEU A 102 11.90 14.18 -28.11
N ILE A 103 10.78 13.95 -28.80
CA ILE A 103 9.50 13.60 -28.16
C ILE A 103 9.62 12.28 -27.39
N SER A 104 10.27 11.28 -27.99
CA SER A 104 10.51 9.98 -27.34
C SER A 104 11.39 10.13 -26.10
N SER A 105 12.45 10.93 -26.17
CA SER A 105 13.34 11.22 -25.04
C SER A 105 12.61 11.90 -23.88
N VAL A 106 11.75 12.88 -24.16
CA VAL A 106 10.97 13.59 -23.15
C VAL A 106 10.00 12.64 -22.44
N LEU A 107 9.28 11.80 -23.18
CA LEU A 107 8.35 10.83 -22.61
C LEU A 107 9.06 9.78 -21.75
N LEU A 108 10.19 9.26 -22.24
CA LEU A 108 11.00 8.32 -21.47
C LEU A 108 11.50 8.96 -20.16
N THR A 109 12.00 10.20 -20.24
CA THR A 109 12.50 10.94 -19.08
C THR A 109 11.39 11.18 -18.05
N PHE A 110 10.21 11.60 -18.51
CA PHE A 110 9.08 11.83 -17.61
C PHE A 110 8.61 10.53 -16.96
N TYR A 111 8.55 9.43 -17.70
CA TYR A 111 8.21 8.11 -17.16
C TYR A 111 9.18 7.66 -16.07
N PHE A 112 10.50 7.73 -16.31
CA PHE A 112 11.48 7.36 -15.29
C PHE A 112 11.45 8.29 -14.09
N THR A 113 11.22 9.58 -14.31
CA THR A 113 11.09 10.53 -13.19
C THR A 113 9.84 10.22 -12.36
N ALA A 114 8.75 9.82 -12.99
CA ALA A 114 7.51 9.44 -12.31
C ALA A 114 7.62 8.10 -11.56
N ILE A 115 8.33 7.09 -12.10
CA ILE A 115 8.53 5.82 -11.37
C ILE A 115 9.39 6.03 -10.12
N ILE A 116 10.45 6.85 -10.23
CA ILE A 116 11.30 7.20 -9.08
C ILE A 116 10.50 7.97 -8.02
N GLN A 117 9.59 8.86 -8.43
CA GLN A 117 8.71 9.56 -7.50
C GLN A 117 7.68 8.62 -6.86
N GLY A 118 7.08 7.72 -7.63
CA GLY A 118 6.13 6.71 -7.13
C GLY A 118 6.76 5.79 -6.08
N GLU A 119 8.02 5.41 -6.27
CA GLU A 119 8.82 4.68 -5.28
C GLU A 119 8.98 5.48 -3.99
N LYS A 120 9.41 6.74 -4.09
CA LYS A 120 9.56 7.64 -2.92
C LYS A 120 8.25 7.89 -2.17
N LEU A 121 7.11 7.85 -2.86
CA LEU A 121 5.78 7.98 -2.25
C LEU A 121 5.35 6.70 -1.54
N GLY A 122 5.68 5.54 -2.10
CA GLY A 122 5.45 4.22 -1.49
C GLY A 122 6.30 4.00 -0.23
N ASP A 123 7.57 4.40 -0.27
CA ASP A 123 8.52 4.29 0.86
C ASP A 123 8.08 5.10 2.08
N ARG A 124 7.38 6.21 1.84
CA ARG A 124 6.84 7.07 2.92
C ARG A 124 5.53 6.55 3.51
N MET A 125 5.04 5.38 3.08
CA MET A 125 3.76 4.79 3.48
C MET A 125 2.53 5.67 3.21
N ILE A 126 2.68 6.73 2.39
CA ILE A 126 1.59 7.66 2.03
C ILE A 126 0.61 6.99 1.07
N ILE A 127 1.13 6.13 0.18
CA ILE A 127 0.38 5.40 -0.82
C ILE A 127 0.82 3.94 -0.80
N SER A 128 -0.12 3.01 -1.02
CA SER A 128 0.22 1.60 -1.15
C SER A 128 1.23 1.45 -2.31
N PRO A 129 2.36 0.76 -2.10
CA PRO A 129 3.40 0.70 -3.14
C PRO A 129 2.93 0.00 -4.43
N PHE A 130 1.87 -0.80 -4.35
CA PHE A 130 1.11 -1.26 -5.52
C PHE A 130 0.56 -0.09 -6.34
N ALA A 131 -0.18 0.84 -5.71
CA ALA A 131 -0.72 2.01 -6.40
C ALA A 131 0.39 2.94 -6.89
N GLY A 132 1.48 3.11 -6.12
CA GLY A 132 2.63 3.91 -6.55
C GLY A 132 3.28 3.42 -7.85
N MET A 133 3.44 2.11 -7.99
CA MET A 133 4.07 1.49 -9.17
C MET A 133 3.11 1.38 -10.37
N TRP A 134 1.83 1.14 -10.12
CA TRP A 134 0.84 0.93 -11.19
C TRP A 134 0.18 2.22 -11.68
N ALA A 135 0.12 3.27 -10.85
CA ALA A 135 -0.52 4.54 -11.22
C ALA A 135 0.11 5.15 -12.48
N ILE A 136 1.45 5.13 -12.58
CA ILE A 136 2.12 5.70 -13.75
C ILE A 136 1.88 4.87 -15.02
N ASN A 137 1.86 3.54 -14.90
CA ASN A 137 1.55 2.64 -16.01
C ASN A 137 0.12 2.83 -16.49
N LEU A 138 -0.85 2.92 -15.58
CA LEU A 138 -2.26 3.18 -15.89
C LEU A 138 -2.44 4.55 -16.56
N PHE A 139 -1.74 5.57 -16.06
CA PHE A 139 -1.76 6.91 -16.65
C PHE A 139 -1.23 6.90 -18.09
N TYR A 140 -0.06 6.29 -18.33
CA TYR A 140 0.51 6.17 -19.66
C TYR A 140 -0.33 5.29 -20.59
N LEU A 141 -0.94 4.21 -20.08
CA LEU A 141 -1.84 3.35 -20.83
C LEU A 141 -3.08 4.11 -21.28
N ALA A 142 -3.71 4.87 -20.38
CA ALA A 142 -4.86 5.70 -20.70
C ALA A 142 -4.49 6.75 -21.75
N LEU A 143 -3.35 7.44 -21.56
CA LEU A 143 -2.87 8.44 -22.51
C LEU A 143 -2.57 7.83 -23.89
N GLY A 144 -1.91 6.67 -23.94
CA GLY A 144 -1.58 5.96 -25.17
C GLY A 144 -2.82 5.43 -25.88
N SER A 145 -3.81 4.94 -25.12
CA SER A 145 -5.09 4.49 -25.65
C SER A 145 -5.89 5.65 -26.25
N ILE A 146 -6.02 6.76 -25.53
CA ILE A 146 -6.70 7.98 -26.02
C ILE A 146 -6.03 8.48 -27.30
N LEU A 147 -4.70 8.53 -27.31
CA LEU A 147 -3.94 9.00 -28.47
C LEU A 147 -4.08 8.04 -29.66
N THR A 148 -4.03 6.74 -29.43
CA THR A 148 -4.25 5.71 -30.46
C THR A 148 -5.65 5.82 -31.05
N LEU A 149 -6.67 6.01 -30.22
CA LEU A 149 -8.05 6.21 -30.66
C LEU A 149 -8.19 7.48 -31.48
N HIS A 150 -7.56 8.59 -31.08
CA HIS A 150 -7.61 9.86 -31.81
C HIS A 150 -6.90 9.80 -33.17
N VAL A 151 -5.78 9.07 -33.26
CA VAL A 151 -5.03 8.92 -34.52
C VAL A 151 -5.69 7.91 -35.46
N THR A 152 -6.19 6.79 -34.94
CA THR A 152 -6.80 5.71 -35.74
C THR A 152 -8.24 6.01 -36.12
N THR A 153 -9.00 6.54 -35.16
CA THR A 153 -10.39 6.92 -35.36
C THR A 153 -10.42 8.42 -35.54
N SER A 154 -10.63 8.88 -36.77
CA SER A 154 -10.92 10.28 -37.06
C SER A 154 -12.31 10.66 -36.51
N TYR A 155 -12.54 10.53 -35.20
CA TYR A 155 -13.76 11.01 -34.56
C TYR A 155 -13.74 12.53 -34.65
N LYS A 156 -14.33 13.00 -35.75
CA LYS A 156 -14.63 14.37 -36.08
C LYS A 156 -15.75 14.84 -35.13
N ILE A 157 -15.40 15.12 -33.87
CA ILE A 157 -16.33 15.69 -32.87
C ILE A 157 -16.92 17.02 -33.39
N THR A 158 -16.28 17.65 -34.39
CA THR A 158 -16.72 18.87 -35.07
C THR A 158 -18.03 18.71 -35.89
N ASN A 159 -18.61 17.51 -36.04
CA ASN A 159 -19.88 17.33 -36.75
C ASN A 159 -21.11 17.15 -35.84
N LEU A 160 -21.01 17.41 -34.53
CA LEU A 160 -22.20 17.42 -33.66
C LEU A 160 -22.98 18.76 -33.69
N PHE A 161 -22.43 19.81 -34.31
CA PHE A 161 -23.07 21.14 -34.38
C PHE A 161 -23.19 21.67 -35.82
N ARG A 162 -23.40 20.80 -36.80
CA ARG A 162 -23.91 21.24 -38.10
C ARG A 162 -25.39 20.90 -38.16
N ARG A 163 -26.20 21.77 -37.55
CA ARG A 163 -27.65 21.80 -37.76
C ARG A 163 -27.86 22.11 -39.24
N ASN A 164 -28.65 21.27 -39.90
CA ASN A 164 -29.07 21.47 -41.27
C ASN A 164 -29.90 22.76 -41.35
N GLU A 165 -29.38 23.77 -42.02
CA GLU A 165 -30.12 24.84 -42.68
C GLU A 165 -29.47 25.10 -44.04
#